data_AF-W8RUX1-F1
#
_entry.id   AF-W8RUX1-F1
#
_cell.length_a   1.000
_cell.length_b   1.000
_cell.length_c   1.000
_cell.angle_alpha   90.00
_cell.angle_beta   90.00
_cell.angle_gamma   90.00
#
_symmetry.space_group_name_H-M   'P 1'
#
loop_
_entity.id
_entity.type
_entity.pdbx_description
1 polymer ?
#
loop_
_entity_poly.entity_id
_entity_poly.type
_entity_poly.pdbx_seq_one_letter_code
_entity_poly.pdbx_strand_id
1 'polypeptide(L)'
;MENLPPNHSPEAFLADVFGTRLVRDGKVLRRSARDIERYFGKEVFVEEVYRRGFRAIENAGQIIVFCNRDPVRILRPKSASYSRHDI
;
A
#
# COMPACT_ATOMS: atom_id res chain seq x y z
N MET A 1 -7.32 -12.49 -8.47
CA MET A 1 -6.94 -13.78 -7.88
C MET A 1 -5.45 -13.93 -8.10
N GLU A 2 -4.64 -13.91 -7.05
CA GLU A 2 -3.27 -14.43 -7.09
C GLU A 2 -3.26 -15.55 -6.05
N ASN A 3 -3.20 -16.80 -6.51
CA ASN A 3 -3.10 -17.97 -5.65
C ASN A 3 -1.70 -17.98 -5.04
N LEU A 4 -1.59 -17.60 -3.77
CA LEU A 4 -0.33 -17.78 -3.06
C LEU A 4 -0.16 -19.27 -2.72
N PRO A 5 1.00 -19.90 -2.99
CA PRO A 5 1.19 -21.30 -2.68
C PRO A 5 1.08 -21.54 -1.17
N PRO A 6 0.40 -22.62 -0.73
CA PRO A 6 0.21 -22.93 0.67
C PRO A 6 1.46 -23.58 1.27
N ASN A 7 2.58 -22.85 1.41
CA ASN A 7 3.75 -23.27 2.23
C ASN A 7 4.86 -22.21 2.41
N HIS A 8 4.64 -20.93 2.10
CA HIS A 8 5.67 -19.92 2.32
C HIS A 8 5.65 -19.46 3.79
N SER A 9 6.80 -19.47 4.46
CA SER A 9 6.92 -18.79 5.75
C SER A 9 6.58 -17.29 5.57
N PRO A 10 6.13 -16.58 6.63
CA PRO A 10 5.90 -15.13 6.55
C PRO A 10 7.08 -14.38 5.93
N GLU A 11 8.31 -14.77 6.23
CA GLU A 11 9.54 -14.19 5.71
C GLU A 11 9.71 -14.45 4.20
N ALA A 12 9.45 -15.67 3.73
CA ALA A 12 9.54 -16.02 2.31
C ALA A 12 8.50 -15.26 1.48
N PHE A 13 7.31 -15.04 2.04
CA PHE A 13 6.29 -14.22 1.40
C PHE A 13 6.66 -12.73 1.37
N LEU A 14 7.17 -12.17 2.48
CA LEU A 14 7.64 -10.78 2.51
C LEU A 14 8.78 -10.57 1.50
N ALA A 15 9.68 -11.54 1.38
CA ALA A 15 10.74 -11.52 0.38
C ALA A 15 10.19 -11.52 -1.05
N ASP A 16 9.12 -12.27 -1.32
CA ASP A 16 8.45 -12.27 -2.62
C ASP A 16 7.77 -10.92 -2.91
N VAL A 17 6.92 -10.45 -1.99
CA VAL A 17 6.19 -9.18 -2.13
C VAL A 17 7.14 -7.99 -2.31
N PHE A 18 8.15 -7.87 -1.47
CA PHE A 18 9.14 -6.79 -1.55
C PHE A 18 10.24 -7.04 -2.59
N GLY A 19 10.32 -8.26 -3.13
CA GLY A 19 11.24 -8.63 -4.20
C GLY A 19 10.74 -8.23 -5.59
N THR A 20 9.46 -7.88 -5.72
CA THR A 20 8.83 -7.51 -7.00
C THR A 20 9.46 -6.26 -7.64
N ARG A 21 9.35 -6.17 -8.97
CA ARG A 21 9.85 -5.02 -9.74
C ARG A 21 9.23 -3.69 -9.30
N LEU A 22 7.96 -3.67 -8.92
CA LEU A 22 7.27 -2.47 -8.45
C LEU A 22 7.97 -1.83 -7.25
N VAL A 23 8.43 -2.67 -6.30
CA VAL A 23 9.13 -2.19 -5.11
C VAL A 23 10.51 -1.63 -5.47
N ARG A 24 11.22 -2.31 -6.38
CA ARG A 24 12.55 -1.86 -6.86
C ARG A 24 12.48 -0.53 -7.62
N ASP A 25 11.44 -0.36 -8.42
CA ASP A 25 11.23 0.83 -9.26
C ASP A 25 10.57 1.99 -8.48
N GLY A 26 10.43 1.87 -7.15
CA GLY A 26 9.88 2.92 -6.28
C GLY A 26 8.38 3.19 -6.45
N LYS A 27 7.63 2.22 -6.97
CA LYS A 27 6.21 2.35 -7.33
C LYS A 27 5.29 2.08 -6.14
N VAL A 28 4.01 1.82 -6.43
CA VAL A 28 2.97 1.59 -5.44
C VAL A 28 2.58 0.11 -5.42
N LEU A 29 2.54 -0.47 -4.22
CA LEU A 29 1.99 -1.79 -3.96
C LEU A 29 0.60 -1.65 -3.35
N ARG A 30 -0.37 -2.45 -3.81
CA ARG A 30 -1.75 -2.49 -3.29
C ARG A 30 -2.13 -3.90 -2.88
N ARG A 31 -2.66 -4.07 -1.66
CA ARG A 31 -3.11 -5.37 -1.11
C ARG A 31 -4.37 -5.22 -0.26
N SER A 32 -5.14 -6.30 -0.11
CA SER A 32 -6.29 -6.30 0.78
C SER A 32 -5.82 -6.44 2.23
N ALA A 33 -6.35 -5.62 3.15
CA ALA A 33 -5.99 -5.68 4.56
C ALA A 33 -6.36 -7.04 5.18
N ARG A 34 -7.44 -7.66 4.70
CA ARG A 34 -7.87 -8.99 5.13
C ARG A 34 -6.86 -10.08 4.75
N ASP A 35 -6.36 -10.07 3.52
CA ASP A 35 -5.32 -11.03 3.12
C ASP A 35 -4.03 -10.74 3.87
N ILE A 36 -3.73 -9.46 4.11
CA ILE A 36 -2.58 -9.08 4.93
C ILE A 36 -2.63 -9.71 6.31
N GLU A 37 -3.75 -9.49 7.00
CA GLU A 37 -3.97 -10.03 8.32
C GLU A 37 -3.92 -11.57 8.32
N ARG A 38 -4.62 -12.19 7.35
CA ARG A 38 -4.75 -13.65 7.28
C ARG A 38 -3.43 -14.38 7.10
N TYR A 39 -2.51 -13.82 6.32
CA TYR A 39 -1.33 -14.55 5.88
C TYR A 39 -0.04 -14.09 6.55
N PHE A 40 0.03 -12.86 7.09
CA PHE A 40 1.28 -12.30 7.63
C PHE A 40 1.11 -11.62 8.99
N GLY A 41 -0.12 -11.17 9.32
CA GLY A 41 -0.35 -10.25 10.42
C GLY A 41 -0.06 -8.81 10.00
N LYS A 42 -1.03 -7.94 10.20
CA LYS A 42 -0.94 -6.54 9.75
C LYS A 42 0.16 -5.76 10.44
N GLU A 43 0.42 -6.02 11.72
CA GLU A 43 1.46 -5.34 12.50
C GLU A 43 2.85 -5.61 11.93
N VAL A 44 3.21 -6.88 11.74
CA VAL A 44 4.49 -7.31 11.15
C VAL A 44 4.70 -6.70 9.77
N PHE A 45 3.64 -6.68 8.94
CA PHE A 45 3.71 -6.06 7.62
C PHE A 45 4.00 -4.56 7.70
N VAL A 46 3.35 -3.83 8.60
CA VAL A 46 3.54 -2.38 8.77
C VAL A 46 4.93 -2.06 9.32
N GLU A 47 5.43 -2.84 10.27
CA GLU A 47 6.80 -2.71 10.78
C GLU A 47 7.83 -2.88 9.66
N GLU A 48 7.67 -3.87 8.80
CA GLU A 48 8.58 -4.11 7.68
C GLU A 48 8.52 -2.99 6.63
N VAL A 49 7.33 -2.45 6.35
CA VAL A 49 7.16 -1.24 5.52
C VAL A 49 7.95 -0.08 6.13
N TYR A 50 7.80 0.16 7.43
CA TYR A 50 8.48 1.25 8.14
C TYR A 50 10.01 1.07 8.13
N ARG A 51 10.50 -0.15 8.39
CA ARG A 51 11.93 -0.50 8.39
C ARG A 51 12.59 -0.22 7.05
N ARG A 52 11.86 -0.36 5.94
CA ARG A 52 12.35 -0.05 4.58
C ARG A 52 12.34 1.45 4.25
N GLY A 53 11.80 2.29 5.13
CA GLY A 53 11.62 3.73 4.91
C GLY A 53 10.47 4.04 3.94
N PHE A 54 9.56 3.09 3.73
CA PHE A 54 8.36 3.27 2.92
C PHE A 54 7.24 3.85 3.77
N ARG A 55 6.13 4.22 3.13
CA ARG A 55 4.89 4.60 3.83
C ARG A 55 3.70 3.77 3.36
N ALA A 56 2.87 3.35 4.30
CA ALA A 56 1.60 2.69 4.04
C ALA A 56 0.42 3.58 4.44
N ILE A 57 -0.67 3.49 3.70
CA ILE A 57 -1.99 4.01 4.09
C ILE A 57 -3.00 2.87 3.99
N GLU A 58 -4.02 2.93 4.83
CA GLU A 58 -5.15 2.00 4.78
C GLU A 58 -6.45 2.76 4.55
N ASN A 59 -7.24 2.28 3.60
CA ASN A 59 -8.56 2.82 3.31
C ASN A 59 -9.44 1.74 2.65
N ALA A 60 -10.71 1.66 3.04
CA ALA A 60 -11.68 0.71 2.46
C ALA A 60 -11.17 -0.76 2.42
N GLY A 61 -10.49 -1.21 3.48
CA GLY A 61 -9.92 -2.56 3.57
C GLY A 61 -8.78 -2.83 2.59
N GLN A 62 -8.15 -1.79 2.05
CA GLN A 62 -6.97 -1.87 1.20
C GLN A 62 -5.80 -1.21 1.90
N ILE A 63 -4.64 -1.84 1.84
CA ILE A 63 -3.36 -1.26 2.24
C ILE A 63 -2.60 -0.89 0.97
N ILE A 64 -2.22 0.38 0.88
CA ILE A 64 -1.44 0.95 -0.21
C ILE A 64 -0.07 1.32 0.34
N VAL A 65 0.99 0.73 -0.20
CA VAL A 65 2.38 1.01 0.18
C VAL A 65 3.04 1.81 -0.94
N PHE A 66 3.58 2.96 -0.59
CA PHE A 66 4.45 3.77 -1.44
C PHE A 66 5.89 3.30 -1.22
N CYS A 67 6.48 2.61 -2.19
CA CYS A 67 7.80 1.98 -2.09
C CYS A 67 8.95 2.98 -2.31
N ASN A 68 8.82 4.18 -1.76
CA ASN A 68 9.80 5.26 -1.81
C ASN A 68 9.69 6.10 -0.52
N ARG A 69 10.50 7.16 -0.42
CA ARG A 69 10.57 8.03 0.77
C ARG A 69 9.76 9.33 0.63
N ASP A 70 9.28 9.65 -0.57
CA ASP A 70 8.61 10.92 -0.89
C ASP A 70 7.30 11.07 -0.12
N PRO A 71 6.94 12.22 0.48
CA PRO A 71 5.74 12.42 1.31
C PRO A 71 4.40 12.03 0.65
N VAL A 72 3.46 11.47 1.44
CA VAL A 72 2.09 11.19 0.97
C VAL A 72 1.30 12.48 1.12
N ARG A 73 0.68 12.93 0.02
CA ARG A 73 -0.20 14.12 0.01
C ARG A 73 -1.62 13.69 -0.31
N ILE A 74 -2.57 14.11 0.53
CA ILE A 74 -4.01 13.97 0.23
C ILE A 74 -4.39 15.13 -0.68
N LEU A 75 -4.60 14.85 -1.96
CA LEU A 75 -5.03 15.84 -2.94
C LEU A 75 -6.51 16.16 -2.75
N ARG A 76 -6.86 17.45 -2.80
CA ARG A 76 -8.23 17.94 -2.81
C ARG A 76 -8.43 18.83 -4.04
N PRO A 77 -9.60 18.81 -4.69
CA PRO A 77 -9.88 19.76 -5.76
C PRO A 77 -9.78 21.18 -5.21
N LYS A 78 -9.31 22.12 -6.04
CA LYS A 78 -9.49 23.54 -5.74
C LYS A 78 -11.00 23.77 -5.69
N SER A 79 -11.51 24.38 -4.62
CA SER A 79 -12.92 24.76 -4.53
C SER A 79 -13.29 25.52 -5.79
N ALA A 80 -14.15 24.95 -6.62
CA ALA A 80 -14.71 25.64 -7.76
C ALA A 80 -15.53 26.81 -7.20
N SER A 81 -15.05 28.03 -7.40
CA SER A 81 -15.89 29.21 -7.29
C SER A 81 -16.90 29.14 -8.44
N TYR A 82 -17.98 28.38 -8.27
CA TYR A 82 -19.13 28.47 -9.14
C TYR A 82 -19.75 29.86 -8.90
N SER A 83 -19.54 30.77 -9.85
CA SER A 83 -20.22 32.07 -9.86
C SER A 83 -21.72 31.81 -10.02
N ARG A 84 -22.53 32.37 -9.11
CA ARG A 84 -24.00 32.24 -9.04
C ARG A 84 -24.77 32.94 -10.19
N HIS A 85 -24.15 33.22 -11.34
CA HIS A 85 -24.75 34.05 -12.40
C HIS A 85 -25.15 33.30 -13.68
N ASP A 86 -25.08 31.97 -13.72
CA ASP A 86 -25.42 31.19 -14.92
C ASP A 86 -26.69 30.30 -14.72
N ILE A 87 -27.78 30.88 -14.20
CA ILE A 87 -29.16 30.31 -14.31
C ILE A 87 -30.12 31.45 -14.66
#